data_AF-A0AAE7GSW2-F1
#
_entry.id   AF-A0AAE7GSW2-F1
#
_cell.length_a   1.000
_cell.length_b   1.000
_cell.length_c   1.000
_cell.angle_alpha   90.00
_cell.angle_beta   90.00
_cell.angle_gamma   90.00
#
_symmetry.space_group_name_H-M   'P 1'
#
loop_
_entity.id
_entity.type
_entity.pdbx_description
1 polymer ?
#
loop_
_entity_poly.entity_id
_entity_poly.type
_entity_poly.pdbx_seq_one_letter_code
_entity_poly.pdbx_strand_id
1 'polypeptide(L)'
;MSQKIADNCQTLGDQITTGYSLPFFEPLRMELLYLSQLSPVIEEVLWPISTWWYITYTGKLTCLKSIEATTAGKLTWGMQEGQLNIRDIWRILYAWDNGKTILPDNAVYLAAQSWKEVGKIGLHQLRDKTYLALNVLNFPVDITSHPTIASLLQQARENPSPLLTQLLQTLPDSVWLELEQQSTVQ
;
A
#
# COMPACT_ATOMS: atom_id res chain seq x y z
N MET A 1 16.03 16.03 42.39
CA MET A 1 15.19 16.78 41.43
C MET A 1 15.17 16.12 40.07
N SER A 2 16.32 15.69 39.54
CA SER A 2 16.46 14.92 38.30
C SER A 2 15.70 13.59 38.27
N GLN A 3 15.77 12.80 39.35
CA GLN A 3 15.09 11.50 39.42
C GLN A 3 13.56 11.62 39.28
N LYS A 4 12.97 12.59 39.98
CA LYS A 4 11.53 12.86 39.92
C LYS A 4 11.06 13.31 38.52
N ILE A 5 11.94 13.96 37.75
CA ILE A 5 11.66 14.34 36.36
C ILE A 5 11.72 13.09 35.47
N ALA A 6 12.72 12.23 35.66
CA ALA A 6 12.85 10.97 34.92
C ALA A 6 11.65 10.03 35.16
N ASP A 7 11.25 9.86 36.43
CA ASP A 7 10.11 9.02 36.81
C ASP A 7 8.79 9.57 36.24
N ASN A 8 8.64 10.90 36.19
CA ASN A 8 7.49 11.54 35.54
C ASN A 8 7.49 11.35 34.02
N CYS A 9 8.64 11.48 33.35
CA CYS A 9 8.75 11.23 31.92
C CYS A 9 8.43 9.77 31.58
N GLN A 10 8.87 8.82 32.40
CA GLN A 10 8.57 7.40 32.24
C GLN A 10 7.08 7.12 32.44
N THR A 11 6.48 7.64 33.51
CA THR A 11 5.04 7.50 33.79
C THR A 11 4.18 8.10 32.67
N LEU A 12 4.58 9.25 32.11
CA LEU A 12 3.91 9.86 30.97
C LEU A 12 4.11 9.03 29.69
N GLY A 13 5.30 8.47 29.47
CA GLY A 13 5.58 7.56 28.34
C GLY A 13 4.76 6.27 28.39
N ASP A 14 4.60 5.69 29.58
CA ASP A 14 3.80 4.49 29.81
C ASP A 14 2.28 4.72 29.62
N GLN A 15 1.83 5.98 29.78
CA GLN A 15 0.45 6.40 29.53
C GLN A 15 0.16 6.71 28.06
N ILE A 16 1.19 6.91 27.23
CA ILE A 16 1.03 7.01 25.78
C ILE A 16 0.79 5.59 25.27
N THR A 17 -0.47 5.14 25.34
CA THR A 17 -0.92 4.08 24.44
C THR A 17 -0.72 4.60 23.04
N THR A 18 0.15 3.96 22.27
CA THR A 18 0.40 4.24 20.84
C THR A 18 -0.80 3.84 19.96
N GLY A 19 -2.01 4.14 20.44
CA GLY A 19 -3.25 4.01 19.68
C GLY A 19 -3.34 5.16 18.70
N TYR A 20 -2.83 4.94 17.49
CA TYR A 20 -3.15 5.82 16.37
C TYR A 20 -4.66 5.74 16.11
N SER A 21 -5.37 6.86 16.25
CA SER A 21 -6.73 6.98 15.73
C SER A 21 -6.64 7.15 14.22
N LEU A 22 -7.09 6.14 13.47
CA LEU A 22 -7.17 6.19 12.01
C LEU A 22 -8.61 6.53 11.63
N PRO A 23 -8.86 7.55 10.79
CA PRO A 23 -10.21 7.89 10.36
C PRO A 23 -10.69 6.86 9.34
N PHE A 24 -11.15 5.69 9.77
CA PHE A 24 -11.55 4.60 8.87
C PHE A 24 -12.67 4.99 7.90
N PHE A 25 -13.46 6.01 8.22
CA PHE A 25 -14.66 6.42 7.47
C PHE A 25 -14.38 7.23 6.19
N GLU A 26 -13.12 7.37 5.78
CA GLU A 26 -12.81 7.86 4.43
C GLU A 26 -13.16 6.78 3.40
N PRO A 27 -13.83 7.10 2.27
CA PRO A 27 -14.31 6.09 1.32
C PRO A 27 -13.23 5.11 0.84
N LEU A 28 -12.02 5.62 0.55
CA LEU A 28 -10.89 4.80 0.11
C LEU A 28 -10.40 3.84 1.22
N ARG A 29 -10.45 4.28 2.47
CA ARG A 29 -10.06 3.45 3.63
C ARG A 29 -11.07 2.33 3.84
N MET A 30 -12.36 2.64 3.75
CA MET A 30 -13.45 1.66 3.82
C MET A 30 -13.34 0.63 2.69
N GLU A 31 -13.07 1.09 1.47
CA GLU A 31 -12.87 0.21 0.33
C GLU A 31 -11.67 -0.72 0.52
N LEU A 32 -10.52 -0.17 0.93
CA LEU A 32 -9.33 -0.97 1.21
C LEU A 32 -9.56 -2.00 2.31
N LEU A 33 -10.23 -1.60 3.39
CA LEU A 33 -10.64 -2.49 4.47
C LEU A 33 -11.46 -3.66 3.90
N TYR A 34 -12.54 -3.36 3.17
CA TYR A 34 -13.41 -4.37 2.59
C TYR A 34 -12.69 -5.35 1.66
N LEU A 35 -11.82 -4.84 0.78
CA LEU A 35 -11.15 -5.67 -0.22
C LEU A 35 -9.92 -6.44 0.31
N SER A 36 -9.33 -6.03 1.44
CA SER A 36 -8.08 -6.62 1.96
C SER A 36 -8.25 -7.99 2.63
N GLN A 37 -9.49 -8.41 2.89
CA GLN A 37 -10.02 -9.77 2.98
C GLN A 37 -11.39 -9.68 3.65
N LEU A 38 -12.37 -10.46 3.16
CA LEU A 38 -13.75 -10.62 3.69
C LEU A 38 -13.75 -11.27 5.09
N SER A 39 -13.08 -10.65 6.05
CA SER A 39 -13.04 -11.13 7.43
C SER A 39 -14.24 -10.57 8.18
N PRO A 40 -14.99 -11.42 8.93
CA PRO A 40 -16.04 -10.97 9.85
C PRO A 40 -15.57 -9.89 10.84
N VAL A 41 -14.25 -9.80 11.06
CA VAL A 41 -13.61 -8.77 11.90
C VAL A 41 -14.00 -7.36 11.47
N ILE A 42 -14.14 -7.07 10.17
CA ILE A 42 -14.50 -5.71 9.73
C ILE A 42 -15.96 -5.41 10.04
N GLU A 43 -16.84 -6.39 9.84
CA GLU A 43 -18.25 -6.24 10.19
C GLU A 43 -18.44 -6.01 11.69
N GLU A 44 -17.60 -6.62 12.55
CA GLU A 44 -17.58 -6.35 14.00
C GLU A 44 -16.98 -4.98 14.35
N VAL A 45 -15.88 -4.56 13.69
CA VAL A 45 -15.21 -3.27 13.95
C VAL A 45 -16.09 -2.07 13.58
N LEU A 46 -17.00 -2.25 12.63
CA LEU A 46 -17.92 -1.21 12.16
C LEU A 46 -19.18 -1.05 13.04
N TRP A 47 -19.41 -1.95 14.00
CA TRP A 47 -20.41 -1.78 15.05
C TRP A 47 -20.08 -0.53 15.91
N PRO A 48 -21.06 0.28 16.35
CA PRO A 48 -22.50 0.02 16.44
C PRO A 48 -23.35 0.43 15.23
N ILE A 49 -22.73 0.88 14.14
CA ILE A 49 -23.49 1.34 12.97
C ILE A 49 -23.78 0.15 12.07
N SER A 50 -25.06 -0.26 12.03
CA SER A 50 -25.54 -1.45 11.32
C SER A 50 -25.32 -1.43 9.80
N THR A 51 -25.23 -0.24 9.20
CA THR A 51 -25.11 -0.08 7.75
C THR A 51 -24.22 1.10 7.41
N TRP A 52 -23.19 0.84 6.61
CA TRP A 52 -22.26 1.83 6.09
C TRP A 52 -22.37 1.91 4.57
N TRP A 53 -22.58 3.11 4.07
CA TRP A 53 -22.55 3.41 2.64
C TRP A 53 -21.29 4.16 2.31
N TYR A 54 -20.61 3.75 1.24
CA TYR A 54 -19.43 4.45 0.74
C TYR A 54 -19.38 4.37 -0.78
N ILE A 55 -18.67 5.31 -1.40
CA ILE A 55 -18.42 5.34 -2.84
C ILE A 55 -17.03 4.77 -3.08
N THR A 56 -16.90 3.76 -3.94
CA THR A 56 -15.60 3.20 -4.34
C THR A 56 -14.79 4.24 -5.11
N TYR A 57 -13.48 4.01 -5.23
CA TYR A 57 -12.59 4.83 -6.03
C TYR A 57 -13.08 4.96 -7.48
N THR A 58 -13.66 3.89 -8.02
CA THR A 58 -14.26 3.84 -9.38
C THR A 58 -15.67 4.43 -9.46
N GLY A 59 -16.19 5.03 -8.38
CA GLY A 59 -17.47 5.74 -8.35
C GLY A 59 -18.71 4.88 -8.08
N LYS A 60 -18.55 3.61 -7.66
CA LYS A 60 -19.69 2.72 -7.35
C LYS A 60 -20.15 2.91 -5.91
N LEU A 61 -21.47 2.99 -5.69
CA LEU A 61 -22.03 3.02 -4.33
C LEU A 61 -22.08 1.59 -3.77
N THR A 62 -21.45 1.37 -2.61
CA THR A 62 -21.36 0.07 -1.95
C THR A 62 -21.92 0.15 -0.53
N CYS A 63 -22.52 -0.96 -0.08
CA CYS A 63 -23.09 -1.13 1.25
C CYS A 63 -22.32 -2.19 2.03
N LEU A 64 -21.94 -1.87 3.27
CA LEU A 64 -21.39 -2.80 4.24
C LEU A 64 -22.34 -2.91 5.42
N LYS A 65 -22.61 -4.13 5.85
CA LYS A 65 -23.39 -4.40 7.06
C LYS A 65 -22.42 -4.68 8.19
N SER A 66 -22.66 -4.09 9.35
CA SER A 66 -21.96 -4.48 10.55
C SER A 66 -22.72 -5.61 11.24
N ILE A 67 -22.01 -6.38 12.05
CA ILE A 67 -22.59 -7.35 12.98
C ILE A 67 -22.24 -6.94 14.40
N GLU A 68 -23.03 -7.35 15.38
CA GLU A 68 -22.69 -7.13 16.79
C GLU A 68 -21.31 -7.74 17.08
N ALA A 69 -20.43 -6.96 17.71
CA ALA A 69 -19.07 -7.39 17.99
C ALA A 69 -19.07 -8.56 18.99
N THR A 70 -18.79 -9.78 18.52
CA THR A 70 -18.70 -10.97 19.39
C THR A 70 -17.29 -11.16 19.95
N THR A 71 -16.29 -10.61 19.28
CA THR A 71 -14.91 -10.53 19.75
C THR A 71 -14.52 -9.07 19.97
N ALA A 72 -13.43 -8.82 20.73
CA ALA A 72 -12.78 -7.52 20.72
C ALA A 72 -12.05 -7.33 19.37
N GLY A 73 -12.79 -7.33 18.27
CA GLY A 73 -12.31 -7.39 16.90
C GLY A 73 -11.14 -6.44 16.68
N LYS A 74 -9.94 -7.00 16.47
CA LYS A 74 -8.75 -6.22 16.12
C LYS A 74 -8.46 -6.43 14.66
N LEU A 75 -8.28 -5.34 13.92
CA LEU A 75 -7.75 -5.39 12.57
C LEU A 75 -6.45 -6.19 12.56
N THR A 76 -6.27 -7.02 11.53
CA THR A 76 -5.01 -7.72 11.33
C THR A 76 -3.89 -6.69 11.06
N TRP A 77 -2.64 -7.07 11.34
CA TRP A 77 -1.49 -6.19 11.06
C TRP A 77 -1.46 -5.74 9.59
N GLY A 78 -1.78 -6.64 8.64
CA GLY A 78 -1.83 -6.29 7.22
C GLY A 78 -2.91 -5.25 6.89
N MET A 79 -4.06 -5.30 7.56
CA MET A 79 -5.11 -4.28 7.42
C MET A 79 -4.63 -2.94 8.00
N GLN A 80 -4.01 -2.95 9.17
CA GLN A 80 -3.46 -1.75 9.80
C GLN A 80 -2.36 -1.11 8.93
N GLU A 81 -1.45 -1.93 8.40
CA GLU A 81 -0.38 -1.50 7.50
C GLU A 81 -0.97 -0.81 6.25
N GLY A 82 -1.98 -1.39 5.61
CA GLY A 82 -2.66 -0.75 4.47
C GLY A 82 -3.26 0.61 4.84
N GLN A 83 -3.84 0.71 6.04
CA GLN A 83 -4.44 1.96 6.53
C GLN A 83 -3.39 3.03 6.86
N LEU A 84 -2.22 2.65 7.35
CA LEU A 84 -1.10 3.58 7.58
C LEU A 84 -0.54 4.12 6.26
N ASN A 85 -0.63 3.34 5.18
CA ASN A 85 -0.07 3.68 3.87
C ASN A 85 -1.11 4.24 2.88
N ILE A 86 -2.31 4.61 3.33
CA ILE A 86 -3.42 5.00 2.43
C ILE A 86 -3.04 6.11 1.45
N ARG A 87 -2.18 7.05 1.87
CA ARG A 87 -1.76 8.18 1.05
C ARG A 87 -0.90 7.73 -0.12
N ASP A 88 -0.04 6.74 0.09
CA ASP A 88 0.81 6.19 -0.97
C ASP A 88 0.01 5.29 -1.91
N ILE A 89 -0.95 4.53 -1.36
CA ILE A 89 -1.93 3.79 -2.15
C ILE A 89 -2.75 4.74 -3.05
N TRP A 90 -3.22 5.88 -2.52
CA TRP A 90 -3.92 6.89 -3.31
C TRP A 90 -3.04 7.48 -4.42
N ARG A 91 -1.75 7.73 -4.15
CA ARG A 91 -0.80 8.23 -5.17
C ARG A 91 -0.64 7.23 -6.32
N ILE A 92 -0.56 5.94 -6.01
CA ILE A 92 -0.49 4.88 -7.02
C ILE A 92 -1.79 4.84 -7.82
N LEU A 93 -2.94 4.81 -7.15
CA LEU A 93 -4.26 4.80 -7.81
C LEU A 93 -4.42 5.98 -8.76
N TYR A 94 -4.11 7.19 -8.29
CA TYR A 94 -4.20 8.40 -9.08
C TYR A 94 -3.29 8.34 -10.32
N ALA A 95 -2.05 7.88 -10.17
CA ALA A 95 -1.14 7.74 -11.31
C ALA A 95 -1.60 6.63 -12.27
N TRP A 96 -2.17 5.55 -11.74
CA TRP A 96 -2.69 4.44 -12.54
C TRP A 96 -3.93 4.83 -13.35
N ASP A 97 -4.85 5.58 -12.74
CA ASP A 97 -6.05 6.13 -13.37
C ASP A 97 -5.70 7.09 -14.51
N ASN A 98 -4.67 7.94 -14.33
CA ASN A 98 -4.21 8.82 -15.40
C ASN A 98 -3.56 8.06 -16.58
N GLY A 99 -3.10 6.83 -16.36
CA GLY A 99 -2.44 6.00 -17.38
C GLY A 99 -3.34 4.97 -18.06
N LYS A 100 -4.51 4.66 -17.49
CA LYS A 100 -5.48 3.69 -18.02
C LYS A 100 -6.85 4.32 -18.25
N THR A 101 -7.55 3.88 -19.29
CA THR A 101 -8.91 4.38 -19.56
C THR A 101 -9.94 3.88 -18.53
N ILE A 102 -9.75 2.68 -17.98
CA ILE A 102 -10.65 2.07 -17.00
C ILE A 102 -9.82 1.25 -16.01
N LEU A 103 -10.01 1.52 -14.72
CA LEU A 103 -9.43 0.73 -13.64
C LEU A 103 -10.29 -0.50 -13.30
N PRO A 104 -9.66 -1.61 -12.85
CA PRO A 104 -10.41 -2.78 -12.39
C PRO A 104 -11.14 -2.49 -11.07
N ASP A 105 -12.20 -3.26 -10.79
CA ASP A 105 -13.03 -3.09 -9.58
C ASP A 105 -12.28 -3.30 -8.27
N ASN A 106 -11.18 -4.05 -8.29
CA ASN A 106 -10.30 -4.27 -7.14
C ASN A 106 -9.02 -3.41 -7.20
N ALA A 107 -9.02 -2.30 -7.95
CA ALA A 107 -7.84 -1.45 -8.14
C ALA A 107 -7.21 -1.00 -6.81
N VAL A 108 -8.02 -0.63 -5.81
CA VAL A 108 -7.52 -0.21 -4.49
C VAL A 108 -6.74 -1.34 -3.81
N TYR A 109 -7.25 -2.57 -3.89
CA TYR A 109 -6.56 -3.74 -3.37
C TYR A 109 -5.27 -4.02 -4.12
N LEU A 110 -5.30 -4.00 -5.46
CA LEU A 110 -4.11 -4.23 -6.28
C LEU A 110 -3.02 -3.17 -6.00
N ALA A 111 -3.40 -1.90 -5.88
CA ALA A 111 -2.48 -0.83 -5.51
C ALA A 111 -1.87 -1.06 -4.12
N ALA A 112 -2.67 -1.47 -3.13
CA ALA A 112 -2.16 -1.81 -1.80
C ALA A 112 -1.20 -3.01 -1.80
N GLN A 113 -1.51 -4.07 -2.56
CA GLN A 113 -0.62 -5.22 -2.72
C GLN A 113 0.69 -4.82 -3.40
N SER A 114 0.63 -4.07 -4.50
CA SER A 114 1.83 -3.60 -5.21
C SER A 114 2.73 -2.74 -4.32
N TRP A 115 2.16 -1.84 -3.52
CA TRP A 115 2.91 -1.03 -2.55
C TRP A 115 3.60 -1.88 -1.49
N LYS A 116 2.89 -2.88 -0.95
CA LYS A 116 3.42 -3.80 0.04
C LYS A 116 4.58 -4.63 -0.51
N GLU A 117 4.44 -5.17 -1.71
CA GLU A 117 5.50 -5.97 -2.35
C GLU A 117 6.74 -5.13 -2.65
N VAL A 118 6.57 -3.92 -3.18
CA VAL A 118 7.69 -2.99 -3.43
C VAL A 118 8.33 -2.51 -2.13
N GLY A 119 7.55 -2.40 -1.04
CA GLY A 119 8.07 -2.09 0.29
C GLY A 119 9.17 -3.06 0.74
N LYS A 120 9.12 -4.33 0.33
CA LYS A 120 10.12 -5.36 0.66
C LYS A 120 11.46 -5.14 -0.05
N ILE A 121 11.48 -4.40 -1.15
CA ILE A 121 12.70 -4.10 -1.91
C ILE A 121 13.58 -3.12 -1.12
N GLY A 122 13.00 -2.27 -0.27
CA GLY A 122 13.78 -1.40 0.62
C GLY A 122 14.43 -0.20 -0.09
N LEU A 123 13.81 0.31 -1.16
CA LEU A 123 14.23 1.56 -1.79
C LEU A 123 14.03 2.75 -0.83
N HIS A 124 14.86 3.78 -0.97
CA HIS A 124 14.76 4.99 -0.13
C HIS A 124 13.71 5.96 -0.64
N GLN A 125 13.65 6.14 -1.95
CA GLN A 125 12.90 7.22 -2.57
C GLN A 125 11.45 6.81 -2.85
N LEU A 126 10.50 7.61 -2.36
CA LEU A 126 9.07 7.40 -2.60
C LEU A 126 8.77 7.30 -4.10
N ARG A 127 9.41 8.15 -4.92
CA ARG A 127 9.22 8.15 -6.37
C ARG A 127 9.54 6.80 -7.01
N ASP A 128 10.63 6.17 -6.59
CA ASP A 128 11.05 4.89 -7.16
C ASP A 128 10.15 3.74 -6.67
N LYS A 129 9.68 3.80 -5.41
CA LYS A 129 8.66 2.86 -4.92
C LYS A 129 7.37 2.97 -5.72
N THR A 130 6.87 4.19 -5.94
CA THR A 130 5.65 4.41 -6.74
C THR A 130 5.84 3.94 -8.18
N TYR A 131 7.00 4.20 -8.78
CA TYR A 131 7.33 3.73 -10.14
C TYR A 131 7.26 2.20 -10.22
N LEU A 132 7.92 1.47 -9.31
CA LEU A 132 7.88 0.01 -9.31
C LEU A 132 6.49 -0.54 -9.03
N ALA A 133 5.74 0.09 -8.11
CA ALA A 133 4.38 -0.34 -7.81
C ALA A 133 3.49 -0.21 -9.06
N LEU A 134 3.61 0.89 -9.80
CA LEU A 134 2.94 1.07 -11.08
C LEU A 134 3.43 0.08 -12.14
N ASN A 135 4.71 -0.26 -12.16
CA ASN A 135 5.24 -1.26 -13.10
C ASN A 135 4.56 -2.62 -12.88
N VAL A 136 4.49 -3.09 -11.62
CA VAL A 136 3.79 -4.33 -11.24
C VAL A 136 2.32 -4.33 -11.67
N LEU A 137 1.65 -3.17 -11.66
CA LEU A 137 0.23 -3.05 -12.02
C LEU A 137 -0.04 -2.95 -13.54
N ASN A 138 0.97 -2.57 -14.31
CA ASN A 138 0.81 -2.27 -15.74
C ASN A 138 1.49 -3.29 -16.66
N PHE A 139 2.52 -3.99 -16.18
CA PHE A 139 3.26 -4.95 -16.97
C PHE A 139 3.03 -6.37 -16.43
N PRO A 140 2.79 -7.36 -17.31
CA PRO A 140 2.60 -8.75 -16.90
C PRO A 140 3.90 -9.43 -16.44
N VAL A 141 5.05 -8.84 -16.75
CA VAL A 141 6.38 -9.34 -16.38
C VAL A 141 6.90 -8.59 -15.16
N ASP A 142 7.38 -9.37 -14.18
CA ASP A 142 8.12 -8.82 -13.05
C ASP A 142 9.52 -8.39 -13.50
N ILE A 143 9.68 -7.09 -13.80
CA ILE A 143 10.97 -6.53 -14.24
C ILE A 143 12.07 -6.67 -13.17
N THR A 144 11.70 -6.85 -11.90
CA THR A 144 12.67 -6.94 -10.79
C THR A 144 13.42 -8.27 -10.80
N SER A 145 12.87 -9.28 -11.48
CA SER A 145 13.52 -10.58 -11.69
C SER A 145 14.66 -10.56 -12.71
N HIS A 146 14.73 -9.52 -13.56
CA HIS A 146 15.76 -9.42 -14.58
C HIS A 146 17.12 -9.09 -13.96
N PRO A 147 18.20 -9.86 -14.23
CA PRO A 147 19.49 -9.71 -13.56
C PRO A 147 20.08 -8.29 -13.61
N THR A 148 20.03 -7.64 -14.77
CA THR A 148 20.52 -6.26 -14.94
C THR A 148 19.72 -5.25 -14.12
N ILE A 149 18.38 -5.40 -14.07
CA ILE A 149 17.52 -4.52 -13.27
C ILE A 149 17.73 -4.78 -11.78
N ALA A 150 17.86 -6.05 -11.37
CA ALA A 150 18.17 -6.42 -10.00
C ALA A 150 19.48 -5.77 -9.50
N SER A 151 20.49 -5.66 -10.35
CA SER A 151 21.74 -4.95 -10.02
C SER A 151 21.52 -3.44 -9.81
N LEU A 152 20.71 -2.78 -10.66
CA LEU A 152 20.38 -1.37 -10.49
C LEU A 152 19.50 -1.12 -9.25
N LEU A 153 18.58 -2.04 -8.95
CA LEU A 153 17.79 -2.01 -7.72
C LEU A 153 18.70 -2.10 -6.49
N GLN A 154 19.70 -2.98 -6.51
CA GLN A 154 20.68 -3.07 -5.43
C GLN A 154 21.46 -1.76 -5.27
N GLN A 155 21.89 -1.13 -6.36
CA GLN A 155 22.56 0.17 -6.32
C GLN A 155 21.66 1.27 -5.70
N ALA A 156 20.39 1.33 -6.07
CA ALA A 156 19.42 2.29 -5.52
C ALA A 156 19.06 2.01 -4.05
N ARG A 157 19.22 0.76 -3.58
CA ARG A 157 19.06 0.39 -2.16
C ARG A 157 20.27 0.78 -1.33
N GLU A 158 21.48 0.66 -1.87
CA GLU A 158 22.71 0.98 -1.15
C GLU A 158 23.00 2.48 -1.08
N ASN A 159 22.59 3.23 -2.11
CA ASN A 159 22.79 4.67 -2.19
C ASN A 159 21.46 5.41 -2.40
N PRO A 160 21.05 6.30 -1.48
CA PRO A 160 19.80 7.06 -1.62
C PRO A 160 19.88 8.20 -2.65
N SER A 161 21.06 8.51 -3.19
CA SER A 161 21.27 9.64 -4.11
C SER A 161 20.74 9.39 -5.53
N PRO A 162 21.14 8.31 -6.25
CA PRO A 162 20.58 8.06 -7.58
C PRO A 162 19.12 7.60 -7.48
N LEU A 163 18.25 8.17 -8.31
CA LEU A 163 16.90 7.65 -8.50
C LEU A 163 16.98 6.38 -9.36
N LEU A 164 16.25 5.33 -8.99
CA LEU A 164 16.10 4.13 -9.81
C LEU A 164 15.65 4.48 -11.23
N THR A 165 14.70 5.40 -11.36
CA THR A 165 14.22 5.86 -12.68
C THR A 165 15.33 6.45 -13.57
N GLN A 166 16.35 7.08 -12.98
CA GLN A 166 17.53 7.56 -13.73
C GLN A 166 18.47 6.41 -14.09
N LEU A 167 18.66 5.44 -13.18
CA LEU A 167 19.46 4.25 -13.45
C LEU A 167 18.86 3.39 -14.57
N LEU A 168 17.54 3.25 -14.61
CA LEU A 168 16.85 2.51 -15.67
C LEU A 168 17.03 3.17 -17.05
N GLN A 169 17.16 4.50 -17.10
CA GLN A 169 17.42 5.22 -18.36
C GLN A 169 18.80 4.93 -18.96
N THR A 170 19.73 4.34 -18.20
CA THR A 170 21.05 3.96 -18.72
C THR A 170 21.08 2.56 -19.33
N LEU A 171 19.97 1.82 -19.26
CA LEU A 171 19.88 0.47 -19.80
C LEU A 171 19.84 0.49 -21.34
N PRO A 172 20.51 -0.46 -22.01
CA PRO A 172 20.37 -0.61 -23.46
C PRO A 172 18.98 -1.17 -23.83
N ASP A 173 18.49 -0.81 -25.01
CA ASP A 173 17.19 -1.24 -25.53
C ASP A 173 17.01 -2.76 -25.54
N SER A 174 18.10 -3.52 -25.65
CA SER A 174 18.08 -4.99 -25.60
C SER A 174 17.45 -5.53 -24.31
N VAL A 175 17.67 -4.87 -23.17
CA VAL A 175 17.09 -5.29 -21.87
C VAL A 175 15.57 -5.13 -21.88
N TRP A 176 15.05 -4.06 -22.48
CA TRP A 176 13.61 -3.84 -22.61
C TRP A 176 12.97 -4.83 -23.58
N LEU A 177 13.64 -5.12 -24.69
CA LEU A 177 13.19 -6.13 -25.67
C LEU A 177 13.13 -7.54 -25.06
N GLU A 178 14.10 -7.92 -24.23
CA GLU A 178 14.08 -9.20 -23.51
C GLU A 178 12.86 -9.33 -22.58
N LEU A 179 12.52 -8.26 -21.86
CA LEU A 179 11.34 -8.20 -20.98
C LEU A 179 10.02 -8.25 -21.78
N GLU A 180 9.95 -7.55 -22.91
CA GLU A 180 8.79 -7.59 -23.79
C GLU A 180 8.58 -8.99 -24.38
N GLN A 181 9.63 -9.69 -24.78
CA GLN A 181 9.53 -11.06 -25.28
C GLN A 181 8.99 -12.02 -24.20
N GLN A 182 9.41 -11.86 -22.95
CA GLN A 182 8.88 -12.65 -21.83
C GLN A 182 7.39 -12.38 -21.58
N SER A 183 6.89 -11.19 -21.92
CA SER A 183 5.47 -10.84 -21.76
C SER A 183 4.55 -11.50 -22.77
N THR A 184 5.07 -11.86 -23.95
CA THR A 184 4.30 -12.47 -25.05
C THR A 184 4.20 -14.00 -25.00
N VAL A 185 4.86 -14.66 -24.05
CA VAL A 185 4.95 -16.14 -23.98
C VAL A 185 4.00 -16.74 -22.91
N GLN A 186 3.12 -15.93 -22.32
CA GLN A 186 2.08 -16.36 -21.37
C GLN A 186 0.70 -16.41 -22.02
#